data_AF-A0A0A1MW32-F1
#
_entry.id   AF-A0A0A1MW32-F1
#
_cell.length_a   1.000
_cell.length_b   1.000
_cell.length_c   1.000
_cell.angle_alpha   90.00
_cell.angle_beta   90.00
_cell.angle_gamma   90.00
#
_symmetry.space_group_name_H-M   'P 1'
#
loop_
_entity.id
_entity.type
_entity.pdbx_description
1 polymer ?
#
loop_
_entity_poly.entity_id
_entity_poly.type
_entity_poly.pdbx_seq_one_letter_code
_entity_poly.pdbx_strand_id
1 'polypeptide(L)'
;MSSKQNDQAEALRQAIQDITEHKPEETRQAGSDEEEQLEQASVEIDILNLPPRNEVHKGNHKMRWKLNLPLLRFIFMVVVLLALAGVFLWFT
;
A
#
# COMPACT_ATOMS: atom_id res chain seq x y z
N MET A 1 19.93 -6.49 17.50
CA MET A 1 19.34 -6.08 16.21
C MET A 1 19.42 -7.20 15.15
N SER A 2 19.28 -8.48 15.54
CA SER A 2 19.45 -9.65 14.64
C SER A 2 18.12 -10.32 14.22
N SER A 3 16.99 -9.93 14.81
CA SER A 3 15.71 -10.62 14.60
C SER A 3 15.05 -10.29 13.26
N LYS A 4 15.14 -9.05 12.78
CA LYS A 4 14.53 -8.62 11.51
C LYS A 4 15.17 -9.25 10.27
N GLN A 5 16.48 -9.53 10.30
CA GLN A 5 17.17 -10.16 9.17
C GLN A 5 16.83 -11.66 9.07
N ASN A 6 16.61 -12.31 10.21
CA ASN A 6 16.19 -13.71 10.25
C ASN A 6 14.79 -13.88 9.63
N ASP A 7 13.87 -12.97 9.99
CA ASP A 7 12.49 -12.93 9.48
C ASP A 7 12.43 -12.74 7.95
N GLN A 8 13.31 -11.89 7.41
CA GLN A 8 13.42 -11.69 5.95
C GLN A 8 13.98 -12.92 5.21
N ALA A 9 14.98 -13.57 5.79
CA ALA A 9 15.58 -14.77 5.18
C ALA A 9 14.61 -15.96 5.22
N GLU A 10 13.79 -16.06 6.27
CA GLU A 10 12.76 -17.08 6.42
C GLU A 10 11.62 -16.87 5.41
N ALA A 11 11.15 -15.63 5.25
CA ALA A 11 10.15 -15.27 4.24
C ALA A 11 10.61 -15.58 2.80
N LEU A 12 11.89 -15.35 2.49
CA LEU A 12 12.46 -15.65 1.18
C LEU A 12 12.52 -17.17 0.90
N ARG A 13 12.90 -17.96 1.91
CA ARG A 13 12.93 -19.43 1.80
C ARG A 13 11.54 -19.99 1.56
N GLN A 14 10.54 -19.47 2.26
CA GLN A 14 9.14 -19.86 2.08
C GLN A 14 8.64 -19.53 0.67
N ALA A 15 8.90 -18.32 0.17
CA ALA A 15 8.49 -17.92 -1.18
C ALA A 15 9.12 -18.80 -2.30
N ILE A 16 10.39 -19.18 -2.15
CA ILE A 16 11.06 -20.07 -3.10
C ILE A 16 10.44 -21.47 -3.05
N GLN A 17 10.09 -21.94 -1.85
CA GLN A 17 9.49 -23.25 -1.65
C GLN A 17 8.09 -23.32 -2.26
N ASP A 18 7.27 -22.28 -2.08
CA ASP A 18 5.94 -22.16 -2.68
C ASP A 18 6.00 -22.16 -4.22
N ILE A 19 6.97 -21.45 -4.81
CA ILE A 19 7.20 -21.44 -6.28
C ILE A 19 7.64 -22.82 -6.78
N THR A 20 8.45 -23.53 -5.99
CA THR A 20 8.97 -24.85 -6.35
C THR A 20 7.88 -25.91 -6.26
N GLU A 21 7.01 -25.83 -5.25
CA GLU A 21 5.90 -26.77 -5.03
C GLU A 21 4.75 -26.57 -6.04
N HIS A 22 4.52 -25.33 -6.51
CA HIS A 22 3.45 -25.01 -7.46
C HIS A 22 3.86 -24.96 -8.94
N LYS A 23 5.09 -25.34 -9.31
CA LYS A 23 5.49 -25.36 -10.73
C LYS A 23 4.99 -26.64 -11.42
N PRO A 24 4.12 -26.57 -12.44
CA PRO A 24 3.82 -27.74 -13.26
C PRO A 24 5.08 -28.17 -14.03
N GLU A 25 5.37 -29.47 -13.96
CA GLU A 25 6.43 -30.16 -14.70
C GLU A 25 6.29 -29.91 -16.21
N GLU A 26 7.05 -28.96 -16.75
CA GLU A 26 7.58 -28.86 -18.14
C GLU A 26 8.17 -27.45 -18.31
N THR A 27 9.44 -27.18 -18.00
CA THR A 27 10.56 -27.48 -18.88
C THR A 27 11.87 -27.40 -18.08
N ARG A 28 12.63 -28.49 -18.12
CA ARG A 28 14.02 -28.63 -17.66
C ARG A 28 14.94 -28.57 -18.89
N GLN A 29 15.97 -27.73 -18.86
CA GLN A 29 17.22 -27.78 -19.67
C GLN A 29 18.04 -26.54 -19.26
N ALA A 30 18.98 -26.63 -18.30
CA ALA A 30 20.41 -26.93 -18.47
C ALA A 30 21.03 -26.09 -19.60
N GLY A 31 21.96 -25.15 -19.40
CA GLY A 31 22.76 -24.72 -18.25
C GLY A 31 24.01 -24.02 -18.79
N SER A 32 24.52 -23.04 -18.04
CA SER A 32 25.78 -22.31 -18.23
C SER A 32 25.81 -21.25 -19.36
N ASP A 33 26.69 -20.26 -19.17
CA ASP A 33 27.22 -19.28 -20.12
C ASP A 33 26.66 -17.86 -19.89
N GLU A 34 27.41 -17.03 -19.14
CA GLU A 34 28.52 -16.17 -19.59
C GLU A 34 27.99 -14.80 -20.06
N GLU A 35 28.26 -13.77 -19.24
CA GLU A 35 28.56 -12.37 -19.61
C GLU A 35 27.65 -11.56 -20.58
N GLU A 36 26.54 -12.06 -21.13
CA GLU A 36 25.83 -11.40 -22.26
C GLU A 36 24.49 -10.70 -21.96
N GLN A 37 23.97 -10.69 -20.72
CA GLN A 37 22.59 -10.21 -20.50
C GLN A 37 22.43 -8.71 -20.21
N LEU A 38 23.47 -7.89 -20.38
CA LEU A 38 23.33 -6.42 -20.31
C LEU A 38 22.76 -5.80 -21.61
N GLU A 39 22.73 -6.54 -22.73
CA GLU A 39 22.18 -6.06 -24.02
C GLU A 39 20.81 -6.67 -24.41
N GLN A 40 20.30 -7.68 -23.68
CA GLN A 40 19.02 -8.34 -24.00
C GLN A 40 17.85 -7.93 -23.10
N ALA A 41 17.95 -6.81 -22.39
CA ALA A 41 16.84 -6.24 -21.62
C ALA A 41 15.75 -5.59 -22.51
N SER A 42 15.72 -5.87 -23.81
CA SER A 42 14.49 -5.88 -24.59
C SER A 42 13.71 -7.17 -24.32
N VAL A 43 13.50 -7.49 -23.05
CA VAL A 43 12.41 -8.40 -22.70
C VAL A 43 11.16 -7.70 -23.20
N GLU A 44 10.50 -8.31 -24.17
CA GLU A 44 9.20 -7.90 -24.68
C GLU A 44 8.20 -8.01 -23.52
N ILE A 45 8.22 -7.00 -22.65
CA ILE A 45 7.20 -6.84 -21.63
C ILE A 45 5.92 -6.62 -22.43
N ASP A 46 4.97 -7.54 -22.31
CA ASP A 46 3.67 -7.44 -22.95
C ASP A 46 2.95 -6.17 -22.44
N ILE A 47 3.11 -5.09 -23.19
CA ILE A 47 2.57 -3.76 -22.89
C ILE A 47 1.05 -3.84 -22.71
N LEU A 48 0.41 -4.82 -23.33
CA LEU A 48 -1.05 -4.97 -23.35
C LEU A 48 -1.61 -5.59 -22.06
N ASN A 49 -0.76 -6.27 -21.28
CA ASN A 49 -1.14 -6.93 -20.03
C ASN A 49 -0.49 -6.29 -18.79
N LEU A 50 -0.09 -5.01 -18.87
CA LEU A 50 0.32 -4.28 -17.67
C LEU A 50 -0.88 -3.99 -16.77
N PRO A 51 -0.72 -4.13 -15.44
CA PRO A 51 -1.75 -3.69 -14.52
C PRO A 51 -2.01 -2.19 -14.72
N PRO A 52 -3.27 -1.74 -14.70
CA PRO A 52 -3.60 -0.35 -14.92
C PRO A 52 -2.92 0.51 -13.84
N ARG A 53 -2.32 1.62 -14.27
CA ARG A 53 -1.51 2.54 -13.45
C ARG A 53 -2.13 2.94 -12.09
N ASN A 54 -3.46 2.93 -12.00
CA ASN A 54 -4.23 3.20 -10.78
C ASN A 54 -3.97 2.19 -9.65
N GLU A 55 -3.61 0.95 -9.99
CA GLU A 55 -3.44 -0.13 -9.00
C GLU A 55 -2.12 -0.02 -8.24
N VAL A 56 -1.06 0.44 -8.91
CA VAL A 56 0.29 0.54 -8.32
C VAL A 56 0.48 1.84 -7.53
N HIS A 57 -0.23 2.93 -7.91
CA HIS A 57 -0.04 4.27 -7.35
C HIS A 57 -1.22 4.74 -6.47
N LYS A 58 -1.82 3.84 -5.68
CA LYS A 58 -2.86 4.19 -4.69
C LYS A 58 -2.31 4.89 -3.43
N GLY A 59 -1.13 5.48 -3.52
CA GLY A 59 -0.49 6.25 -2.45
C GLY A 59 -0.95 7.70 -2.46
N ASN A 60 -1.33 8.21 -1.29
CA ASN A 60 -1.63 9.63 -1.01
C ASN A 60 -3.08 10.03 -1.25
N HIS A 61 -4.03 9.25 -0.72
CA HIS A 61 -5.41 9.71 -0.59
C HIS A 61 -5.44 10.88 0.41
N LYS A 62 -5.39 12.12 -0.09
CA LYS A 62 -5.63 13.32 0.73
C LYS A 62 -6.98 13.12 1.41
N MET A 63 -6.99 13.05 2.73
CA MET A 63 -8.20 12.91 3.53
C MET A 63 -9.09 14.12 3.22
N ARG A 64 -10.06 13.95 2.32
CA ARG A 64 -11.05 14.98 2.02
C ARG A 64 -12.03 14.95 3.18
N TRP A 65 -11.80 15.80 4.18
CA TRP A 65 -12.76 16.03 5.26
C TRP A 65 -14.02 16.61 4.64
N LYS A 66 -14.97 15.74 4.31
CA LYS A 66 -16.32 16.12 3.91
C LYS A 66 -17.09 16.49 5.17
N LEU A 67 -16.93 17.73 5.61
CA LEU A 67 -17.84 18.29 6.61
C LEU A 67 -19.21 18.45 5.93
N ASN A 68 -20.11 17.51 6.24
CA ASN A 68 -21.48 17.56 5.73
C ASN A 68 -22.24 18.68 6.45
N LEU A 69 -23.15 19.36 5.74
CA LEU A 69 -24.02 20.41 6.28
C LEU A 69 -24.67 20.06 7.65
N PRO A 70 -25.19 18.84 7.91
CA PRO A 70 -25.71 18.49 9.24
C PRO A 70 -24.66 18.51 10.35
N LEU A 71 -23.41 18.10 10.07
CA LEU A 71 -22.32 18.16 11.06
C LEU A 71 -21.95 19.60 11.40
N LEU A 72 -21.93 20.49 10.40
CA LEU A 72 -21.69 21.91 10.63
C LEU A 72 -22.78 22.53 11.53
N ARG A 73 -24.05 22.19 11.27
CA ARG A 73 -25.19 22.65 12.09
C ARG A 73 -25.08 22.16 13.54
N PHE A 74 -24.66 20.91 13.73
CA PHE A 74 -24.43 20.35 15.07
C PHE A 74 -23.30 21.08 15.81
N ILE A 75 -22.14 21.25 15.17
CA ILE A 75 -21.00 21.96 15.76
C ILE A 75 -21.39 23.39 16.14
N PHE A 76 -22.11 24.09 15.26
CA PHE A 76 -22.61 25.43 15.56
C PHE A 76 -23.48 25.48 16.82
N MET A 77 -24.43 24.54 16.95
CA MET A 77 -25.31 24.46 18.11
C MET A 77 -24.54 24.19 19.41
N VAL A 78 -23.55 23.29 19.37
CA VAL A 78 -22.67 23.00 20.51
C VAL A 78 -21.87 24.24 20.92
N VAL A 79 -21.29 24.97 19.96
CA VAL A 79 -20.50 26.19 20.23
C VAL A 79 -21.37 27.27 20.88
N VAL A 80 -22.58 27.49 20.39
CA VAL A 80 -23.53 28.45 20.98
C VAL A 80 -23.86 28.07 22.42
N LEU A 81 -24.10 26.78 22.68
CA LEU A 81 -24.45 26.29 24.01
C LEU A 81 -23.28 26.44 24.99
N LEU A 82 -22.05 26.18 24.53
CA LEU A 82 -20.82 26.38 25.30
C LEU A 82 -20.56 27.85 25.60
N ALA A 83 -20.81 28.73 24.63
CA ALA A 83 -20.69 30.18 24.83
C ALA A 83 -21.70 30.69 25.88
N LEU A 84 -22.96 30.25 25.80
CA LEU A 84 -23.98 30.59 26.80
C LEU A 84 -23.62 30.07 28.19
N ALA A 85 -23.17 28.82 28.30
CA ALA A 85 -22.71 28.26 29.57
C ALA A 85 -21.51 29.03 30.13
N GLY A 86 -20.54 29.40 29.28
CA GLY A 86 -19.38 30.19 29.68
C GLY A 86 -19.77 31.59 30.19
N VAL A 87 -20.67 32.28 29.49
CA VAL A 87 -21.19 33.59 29.92
C VAL A 87 -21.97 33.46 31.23
N PHE A 88 -22.79 32.42 31.37
CA PHE A 88 -23.54 32.18 32.60
C PHE A 88 -22.61 31.95 33.80
N LEU A 89 -21.55 31.15 33.62
CA LEU A 89 -20.53 30.91 34.65
C LEU A 89 -19.68 32.14 34.95
N TRP A 90 -19.50 33.05 33.98
CA TRP A 90 -18.81 34.32 34.23
C TRP A 90 -19.67 35.30 35.03
N PHE A 91 -20.98 35.30 34.77
CA PHE A 91 -21.92 36.24 35.38
C PHE A 91 -22.44 35.79 36.75
N THR A 92 -22.35 34.49 37.05
CA THR A 92 -22.70 33.89 38.35
C THR A 92 -21.51 33.95 39.29
#